data_AF-A0A5C8VB70-F1
#
_entry.id   AF-A0A5C8VB70-F1
#
_cell.length_a   1.000
_cell.length_b   1.000
_cell.length_c   1.000
_cell.angle_alpha   90.00
_cell.angle_beta   90.00
_cell.angle_gamma   90.00
#
_symmetry.space_group_name_H-M   'P 1'
#
loop_
_entity.id
_entity.type
_entity.pdbx_description
1 polymer ?
#
loop_
_entity_poly.entity_id
_entity_poly.type
_entity_poly.pdbx_seq_one_letter_code
_entity_poly.pdbx_strand_id
1 'polypeptide(L)'
;MESKLFQWLKGNRNKLLPKKNILEKDVSEAYHVRLVEGLFDPAESAEVLLSLLNYKIKFHTVQLLNLKETKNSNPEQSQKRIEALKTAKQEVTELVVKARNKGQKLEIHSTVKIVLR
;
A
#
# COMPACT_ATOMS: atom_id res chain seq x y z
N MET A 1 4.21 50.09 -26.22
CA MET A 1 3.34 49.51 -25.18
C MET A 1 4.10 48.38 -24.52
N GLU A 2 4.81 48.69 -23.44
CA GLU A 2 5.47 47.65 -22.62
C GLU A 2 4.41 47.02 -21.71
N SER A 3 4.38 45.68 -21.65
CA SER A 3 3.37 44.95 -20.90
C SER A 3 3.59 45.11 -19.40
N LYS A 4 2.50 45.16 -18.63
CA LYS A 4 2.49 45.17 -17.15
C LYS A 4 3.26 44.00 -16.52
N LEU A 5 3.63 43.00 -17.32
CA LEU A 5 4.51 41.88 -16.96
C LEU A 5 5.95 42.32 -16.65
N PHE A 6 6.47 43.34 -17.35
CA PHE A 6 7.86 43.80 -17.20
C PHE A 6 8.09 44.73 -15.99
N GLN A 7 7.04 45.35 -15.46
CA GLN A 7 7.12 46.13 -14.22
C GLN A 7 7.18 45.24 -12.96
N TRP A 8 6.57 44.06 -12.98
CA TRP A 8 6.63 43.11 -11.86
C TRP A 8 8.02 42.46 -11.69
N LEU A 9 8.70 42.18 -12.80
CA LEU A 9 10.04 41.56 -12.81
C LEU A 9 11.16 42.44 -12.21
N LYS A 10 10.97 43.76 -12.13
CA LYS A 10 11.97 44.68 -11.56
C LYS A 10 11.84 44.90 -10.04
N GLY A 11 10.74 44.44 -9.43
CA GLY A 11 10.32 44.86 -8.08
C GLY A 11 10.67 43.94 -6.91
N ASN A 12 11.29 42.77 -7.10
CA ASN A 12 11.47 41.83 -5.97
C ASN A 12 12.81 41.09 -5.99
N ARG A 13 13.92 41.85 -5.95
CA ARG A 13 15.29 41.32 -5.93
C ARG A 13 15.85 40.97 -4.55
N ASN A 14 15.09 41.06 -3.46
CA ASN A 14 15.55 40.64 -2.13
C ASN A 14 14.49 39.83 -1.40
N LYS A 15 14.35 38.56 -1.77
CA LYS A 15 13.91 37.53 -0.83
C LYS A 15 14.93 36.41 -0.88
N LEU A 16 15.86 36.47 0.08
CA LEU A 16 16.82 35.41 0.37
C LEU A 16 16.02 34.13 0.63
N LEU A 17 15.93 33.28 -0.39
CA LEU A 17 15.51 31.90 -0.24
C LEU A 17 16.68 31.14 0.41
N PRO A 18 16.43 30.34 1.45
CA PRO A 18 17.51 29.65 2.16
C PRO A 18 18.24 28.70 1.22
N LYS A 19 19.58 28.72 1.36
CA LYS A 19 20.56 27.95 0.60
C LYS A 19 20.11 26.50 0.38
N LYS A 20 20.07 26.13 -0.89
CA LYS A 20 20.11 24.75 -1.39
C LYS A 20 21.37 24.06 -0.83
N ASN A 21 21.23 23.36 0.29
CA ASN A 21 22.22 22.35 0.68
C ASN A 21 22.01 21.13 -0.21
N ILE A 22 22.88 21.05 -1.22
CA ILE A 22 23.12 19.85 -2.01
C ILE A 22 23.87 18.90 -1.09
N LEU A 23 23.15 17.98 -0.45
CA LEU A 23 23.70 16.80 0.20
C LEU A 23 22.91 15.61 -0.34
N GLU A 24 23.58 14.88 -1.25
CA GLU A 24 23.37 13.46 -1.54
C GLU A 24 21.92 13.00 -1.72
N LYS A 25 21.39 13.22 -2.94
CA LYS A 25 20.12 12.63 -3.39
C LYS A 25 20.37 11.26 -4.04
N ASP A 26 20.67 10.25 -3.22
CA ASP A 26 20.25 8.87 -3.51
C ASP A 26 18.91 8.61 -2.80
N VAL A 27 17.91 9.46 -3.11
CA VAL A 27 16.58 9.32 -2.50
C VAL A 27 15.78 8.36 -3.38
N SER A 28 15.73 7.09 -2.99
CA SER A 28 14.66 6.20 -3.45
C SER A 28 13.35 6.83 -3.00
N GLU A 29 12.59 7.40 -3.92
CA GLU A 29 11.32 8.04 -3.60
C GLU A 29 10.35 6.97 -3.09
N ALA A 30 10.08 6.99 -1.78
CA ALA A 30 9.19 6.05 -1.11
C ALA A 30 7.80 6.68 -0.94
N TYR A 31 6.80 6.09 -1.59
CA TYR A 31 5.41 6.53 -1.56
C TYR A 31 4.62 5.70 -0.55
N HIS A 32 3.77 6.35 0.24
CA HIS A 32 2.92 5.68 1.22
C HIS A 32 1.46 5.88 0.83
N VAL A 33 0.71 4.79 0.74
CA VAL A 33 -0.71 4.80 0.41
C VAL A 33 -1.47 4.10 1.52
N ARG A 34 -2.43 4.80 2.15
CA ARG A 34 -3.36 4.22 3.12
C ARG A 34 -4.43 3.47 2.35
N LEU A 35 -4.47 2.15 2.51
CA LEU A 35 -5.37 1.27 1.76
C LEU A 35 -6.70 1.07 2.51
N VAL A 36 -6.61 0.93 3.84
CA VAL A 36 -7.76 0.75 4.73
C VAL A 36 -7.48 1.56 5.98
N GLU A 37 -8.42 2.42 6.36
CA GLU A 37 -8.36 3.25 7.56
C GLU A 37 -9.79 3.45 8.08
N GLY A 38 -10.03 3.08 9.33
CA GLY A 38 -11.33 3.33 9.95
C GLY A 38 -11.69 2.34 11.05
N LEU A 39 -12.87 2.57 11.61
CA LEU A 39 -13.51 1.71 12.60
C LEU A 39 -14.65 0.95 11.91
N PHE A 40 -14.61 -0.36 11.98
CA PHE A 40 -15.50 -1.26 11.24
C PHE A 40 -16.25 -2.17 12.19
N ASP A 41 -17.49 -2.50 11.84
CA ASP A 41 -18.18 -3.59 12.50
C ASP A 41 -17.56 -4.94 12.09
N PRO A 42 -17.70 -6.01 12.90
CA PRO A 42 -17.09 -7.30 12.58
C PRO A 42 -17.46 -7.84 11.19
N ALA A 43 -18.71 -7.62 10.73
CA ALA A 43 -19.15 -8.03 9.40
C ALA A 43 -18.44 -7.25 8.28
N GLU A 44 -18.38 -5.91 8.39
CA GLU A 44 -17.69 -5.05 7.43
C GLU A 44 -16.19 -5.33 7.39
N SER A 45 -15.59 -5.55 8.56
CA SER A 45 -14.17 -5.92 8.70
C SER A 45 -13.86 -7.22 7.97
N ALA A 46 -14.75 -8.21 8.11
CA ALA A 46 -14.64 -9.49 7.42
C ALA A 46 -14.70 -9.28 5.91
N GLU A 47 -15.67 -8.49 5.45
CA GLU A 47 -15.84 -8.20 4.02
C GLU A 47 -14.58 -7.57 3.42
N VAL A 48 -14.04 -6.53 4.04
CA VAL A 48 -12.85 -5.83 3.53
C VAL A 48 -11.60 -6.72 3.58
N LEU A 49 -11.27 -7.26 4.75
CA LEU A 49 -10.00 -7.99 4.95
C LEU A 49 -10.00 -9.34 4.24
N LEU A 50 -11.09 -10.11 4.33
CA LEU A 50 -11.15 -11.42 3.69
C LEU A 50 -11.23 -11.28 2.17
N SER A 51 -11.89 -10.25 1.63
CA SER A 51 -11.89 -10.00 0.18
C SER A 51 -10.49 -9.71 -0.34
N LEU A 52 -9.71 -8.86 0.35
CA LEU A 52 -8.32 -8.57 -0.03
C LEU A 52 -7.45 -9.82 0.02
N LEU A 53 -7.57 -10.64 1.07
CA LEU A 53 -6.82 -11.89 1.20
C LEU A 53 -7.21 -12.90 0.13
N ASN A 54 -8.51 -13.09 -0.11
CA ASN A 54 -9.02 -13.98 -1.16
C ASN A 54 -8.52 -13.55 -2.55
N TYR A 55 -8.56 -12.26 -2.85
CA TYR A 55 -8.04 -11.71 -4.10
C TYR A 55 -6.56 -12.03 -4.28
N LYS A 56 -5.73 -11.81 -3.25
CA LYS A 56 -4.29 -12.10 -3.31
C LYS A 56 -4.01 -13.60 -3.44
N ILE A 57 -4.74 -14.46 -2.73
CA ILE A 57 -4.63 -15.92 -2.87
C ILE A 57 -4.93 -16.33 -4.30
N LYS A 58 -6.05 -15.86 -4.87
CA LYS A 58 -6.44 -16.13 -6.26
C LYS A 58 -5.37 -15.66 -7.25
N PHE A 59 -4.89 -14.42 -7.10
CA PHE A 59 -3.85 -13.85 -7.94
C PHE A 59 -2.57 -14.70 -7.96
N HIS A 60 -2.06 -15.10 -6.79
CA HIS A 60 -0.86 -15.93 -6.70
C HIS A 60 -1.11 -17.37 -7.18
N THR A 61 -2.33 -17.89 -7.04
CA THR A 61 -2.69 -19.22 -7.54
C THR A 61 -2.68 -19.24 -9.07
N VAL A 62 -3.26 -18.24 -9.71
CA VAL A 62 -3.23 -18.09 -11.18
C VAL A 62 -1.78 -17.94 -11.67
N GLN A 63 -0.96 -17.11 -11.02
CA GLN A 63 0.44 -16.99 -11.39
C GLN A 63 1.20 -18.32 -11.25
N LEU A 64 0.97 -19.07 -10.17
CA LEU A 64 1.59 -20.39 -9.98
C LEU A 64 1.23 -21.36 -11.12
N LEU A 65 -0.02 -21.35 -11.59
CA LEU A 65 -0.45 -22.20 -12.70
C LEU A 65 0.29 -21.82 -14.00
N ASN A 66 0.34 -20.53 -14.33
CA ASN A 66 1.05 -20.04 -15.52
C ASN A 66 2.56 -20.39 -15.49
N LEU A 67 3.19 -20.33 -14.31
CA LEU A 67 4.60 -20.69 -14.13
C LEU A 67 4.86 -22.20 -14.23
N LYS A 68 3.87 -23.05 -13.93
CA LYS A 68 3.99 -24.51 -14.11
C LYS A 68 3.91 -24.90 -15.58
N GLU A 69 3.12 -24.16 -16.36
CA GLU A 69 3.02 -24.35 -17.82
C GLU A 69 4.27 -23.84 -18.54
N THR A 70 4.87 -22.77 -18.03
CA THR A 70 6.09 -22.16 -18.58
C THR A 70 7.29 -22.60 -17.75
N LYS A 71 7.99 -23.66 -18.15
CA LYS A 71 9.11 -24.38 -17.48
C LYS A 71 10.29 -23.54 -16.91
N ASN A 72 10.20 -22.21 -16.88
CA ASN A 72 11.26 -21.24 -16.64
C ASN A 72 11.11 -20.42 -15.34
N SER A 73 10.41 -20.91 -14.32
CA SER A 73 10.25 -20.15 -13.07
C SER A 73 10.17 -21.04 -11.84
N ASN A 74 10.62 -20.51 -10.69
CA ASN A 74 10.66 -21.25 -9.43
C ASN A 74 9.28 -21.17 -8.71
N PRO A 75 8.46 -22.22 -8.73
CA PRO A 75 7.10 -22.21 -8.19
C PRO A 75 7.06 -22.11 -6.65
N GLU A 76 8.16 -22.40 -5.96
CA GLU A 76 8.20 -22.45 -4.50
C GLU A 76 7.84 -21.11 -3.84
N GLN A 77 8.26 -19.98 -4.41
CA GLN A 77 7.98 -18.67 -3.83
C GLN A 77 6.48 -18.35 -3.84
N SER A 78 5.81 -18.65 -4.96
CA SER A 78 4.36 -18.49 -5.09
C SER A 78 3.61 -19.42 -4.15
N GLN A 79 4.07 -20.67 -4.01
CA GLN A 79 3.46 -21.64 -3.09
C GLN A 79 3.57 -21.18 -1.62
N LYS A 80 4.77 -20.82 -1.16
CA LYS A 80 5.00 -20.28 0.19
C LYS A 80 4.15 -19.04 0.46
N ARG A 81 4.01 -18.16 -0.55
CA ARG A 81 3.16 -16.97 -0.43
C ARG A 81 1.68 -17.29 -0.30
N ILE A 82 1.17 -18.27 -1.05
CA ILE A 82 -0.22 -18.72 -0.95
C ILE A 82 -0.51 -19.27 0.45
N GLU A 83 0.39 -20.09 1.00
CA GLU A 83 0.24 -20.66 2.34
C GLU A 83 0.23 -19.57 3.42
N ALA A 84 1.17 -18.63 3.39
CA ALA A 84 1.18 -17.50 4.32
C ALA A 84 -0.12 -16.67 4.27
N LEU A 85 -0.69 -16.47 3.07
CA LEU A 85 -1.97 -15.76 2.92
C LEU A 85 -3.16 -16.57 3.44
N LYS A 86 -3.14 -17.89 3.33
CA LYS A 86 -4.17 -18.78 3.91
C LYS A 86 -4.13 -18.76 5.44
N THR A 87 -2.93 -18.78 6.02
CA THR A 87 -2.76 -18.63 7.48
C THR A 87 -3.28 -17.28 7.96
N ALA A 88 -2.89 -16.18 7.30
CA ALA A 88 -3.38 -14.84 7.63
C ALA A 88 -4.92 -14.74 7.51
N LYS A 89 -5.52 -15.40 6.51
CA LYS A 89 -6.98 -15.48 6.37
C LYS A 89 -7.64 -16.16 7.56
N GLN A 90 -7.05 -17.24 8.06
CA GLN A 90 -7.57 -17.93 9.24
C GLN A 90 -7.47 -17.05 10.49
N GLU A 91 -6.31 -16.43 10.73
CA GLU A 91 -6.11 -15.50 11.86
C GLU A 91 -7.10 -14.34 11.85
N VAL A 92 -7.32 -13.71 10.69
CA VAL A 92 -8.31 -12.62 10.54
C VAL A 92 -9.72 -13.13 10.83
N THR A 93 -10.07 -14.33 10.38
CA THR A 93 -11.39 -14.92 10.64
C THR A 93 -11.60 -15.13 12.14
N GLU A 94 -10.59 -15.64 12.85
CA GLU A 94 -10.64 -15.84 14.30
C GLU A 94 -10.75 -14.51 15.06
N LEU A 95 -10.01 -13.48 14.64
CA LEU A 95 -10.08 -12.13 15.22
C LEU A 95 -11.47 -11.50 15.04
N VAL A 96 -12.06 -11.61 13.85
CA VAL A 96 -13.40 -11.11 13.57
C VAL A 96 -14.44 -11.83 14.41
N VAL A 97 -14.37 -13.16 14.53
CA VAL A 97 -15.29 -13.94 15.37
C VAL A 97 -15.16 -13.55 16.84
N LYS A 98 -13.92 -13.38 17.32
CA LYS A 98 -13.65 -12.93 18.68
C LYS A 98 -14.23 -11.54 18.95
N ALA A 99 -14.06 -10.59 18.03
CA ALA A 99 -14.63 -9.24 18.16
C ALA A 99 -16.16 -9.27 18.15
N ARG A 100 -16.76 -10.08 17.27
CA ARG A 100 -18.21 -10.29 17.22
C ARG A 100 -18.77 -10.85 18.53
N ASN A 101 -18.13 -11.88 19.08
CA ASN A 101 -18.56 -12.52 20.33
C ASN A 101 -18.46 -11.57 21.54
N LYS A 102 -17.59 -10.56 21.46
CA LYS A 102 -17.40 -9.55 22.51
C LYS A 102 -18.17 -8.26 22.27
N GLY A 103 -18.92 -8.15 21.17
CA GLY A 103 -19.59 -6.90 20.79
C GLY A 103 -18.63 -5.74 20.53
N GLN A 104 -17.39 -6.04 20.11
CA GLN A 104 -16.35 -5.04 19.85
C GLN A 104 -16.29 -4.67 18.35
N LYS A 105 -15.93 -3.43 18.08
CA LYS A 105 -15.56 -2.96 16.74
C LYS A 105 -14.08 -3.21 16.48
N LEU A 106 -13.69 -3.30 15.21
CA LEU A 106 -12.29 -3.42 14.81
C LEU A 106 -11.80 -2.10 14.24
N GLU A 107 -10.70 -1.61 14.76
CA GLU A 107 -9.97 -0.49 14.17
C GLU A 107 -8.89 -1.05 13.25
N ILE A 108 -8.92 -0.68 11.96
CA ILE A 108 -8.06 -1.24 10.93
C ILE A 108 -7.25 -0.12 10.29
N HIS A 109 -5.93 -0.30 10.27
CA HIS A 109 -4.97 0.59 9.62
C HIS A 109 -4.07 -0.21 8.69
N SER A 110 -4.07 0.12 7.41
CA SER A 110 -3.22 -0.51 6.40
C SER A 110 -2.51 0.55 5.57
N THR A 111 -1.17 0.52 5.59
CA THR A 111 -0.33 1.40 4.77
C THR A 111 0.56 0.57 3.86
N VAL A 112 0.46 0.81 2.56
CA VAL A 112 1.34 0.23 1.55
C VAL A 112 2.50 1.18 1.33
N LYS A 113 3.72 0.71 1.57
CA LYS A 113 4.96 1.41 1.21
C LYS A 113 5.43 0.93 -0.15
N ILE A 114 5.55 1.86 -1.08
CA ILE A 114 6.02 1.64 -2.45
C ILE A 114 7.38 2.30 -2.57
N VAL A 115 8.39 1.54 -2.99
CA VAL A 115 9.74 2.06 -3.23
C VAL A 115 10.07 1.79 -4.69
N LEU A 116 10.35 2.84 -5.45
CA LEU A 116 10.85 2.71 -6.82
C LEU A 116 12.30 2.22 -6.76
N ARG A 117 12.60 1.13 -7.47
CA ARG A 117 13.92 0.52 -7.60
C ARG A 117 14.16 0.15 -9.05
#